data_AF-A0A327KS66-F1
#
_entry.id   AF-A0A327KS66-F1
#
_cell.length_a   1.000
_cell.length_b   1.000
_cell.length_c   1.000
_cell.angle_alpha   90.00
_cell.angle_beta   90.00
_cell.angle_gamma   90.00
#
_symmetry.space_group_name_H-M   'P 1'
#
loop_
_entity.id
_entity.type
_entity.pdbx_description
1 polymer ?
#
loop_
_entity_poly.entity_id
_entity_poly.type
_entity_poly.pdbx_seq_one_letter_code
_entity_poly.pdbx_strand_id
1 'polypeptide(L)'
;MATYQIRFFKRLLSSDGHPFCCLQDRLEVRNADTPECAVARAERRYERLKNVSQWDRWADVVEVSEVVRRSSARRRIGGRAG
;
A
#
# COMPACT_ATOMS: atom_id res chain seq x y z
N MET A 1 -6.64 4.00 -14.72
CA MET A 1 -6.77 3.78 -13.27
C MET A 1 -5.76 2.76 -12.81
N ALA A 2 -4.92 3.12 -11.84
CA ALA A 2 -3.85 2.27 -11.33
C ALA A 2 -4.24 1.59 -10.01
N THR A 3 -3.46 0.59 -9.62
CA THR A 3 -3.52 0.02 -8.27
C THR A 3 -2.33 0.53 -7.50
N TYR A 4 -2.55 1.07 -6.32
CA TYR A 4 -1.49 1.52 -5.43
C TYR A 4 -1.44 0.65 -4.18
N GLN A 5 -0.24 0.42 -3.70
CA GLN A 5 0.04 -0.17 -2.41
C GLN A 5 0.50 0.93 -1.47
N ILE A 6 -0.24 1.11 -0.38
CA ILE A 6 0.07 2.06 0.68
C ILE A 6 0.59 1.28 1.89
N ARG A 7 1.73 1.70 2.43
CA ARG A 7 2.35 1.09 3.61
C ARG A 7 2.45 2.14 4.71
N PHE A 8 2.00 1.77 5.90
CA PHE A 8 2.04 2.62 7.08
C PHE A 8 3.16 2.14 7.99
N PHE A 9 4.07 3.04 8.38
CA PHE A 9 5.18 2.73 9.27
C PHE A 9 5.14 3.60 10.53
N LYS A 10 5.49 3.01 11.66
CA LYS A 10 5.76 3.72 12.91
C LYS A 10 7.26 3.80 13.12
N ARG A 11 7.77 4.97 13.48
CA ARG A 11 9.14 5.15 13.93
C ARG A 11 9.21 4.82 15.41
N LEU A 12 9.98 3.80 15.73
CA LEU A 12 10.20 3.33 17.09
C LEU A 12 11.69 3.35 17.39
N LEU A 13 12.02 3.30 18.68
CA LEU A 13 13.38 3.10 19.14
C LEU A 13 13.53 1.65 19.57
N SER A 14 14.64 1.01 19.17
CA SER A 14 15.06 -0.26 19.74
C SER A 14 15.35 -0.09 21.23
N SER A 15 15.41 -1.19 21.97
CA SER A 15 15.87 -1.20 23.37
C SER A 15 17.22 -0.50 23.55
N ASP A 16 18.07 -0.54 22.52
CA ASP A 16 19.39 0.11 22.48
C ASP A 16 19.35 1.58 22.03
N GLY A 17 18.15 2.18 21.87
CA GLY A 17 17.97 3.57 21.45
C GLY A 17 18.10 3.84 19.95
N HIS A 18 18.31 2.82 19.12
CA HIS A 18 18.43 3.00 17.67
C HIS A 18 17.05 3.19 17.00
N PRO A 19 16.84 4.24 16.19
CA PRO A 19 15.59 4.43 15.48
C PRO A 19 15.42 3.41 14.36
N PHE A 20 14.22 2.84 14.28
CA PHE A 20 13.83 1.95 13.19
C PHE A 20 12.39 2.17 12.78
N CYS A 21 12.09 1.86 11.52
CA CYS A 21 10.74 1.92 10.97
C CYS A 21 10.10 0.54 11.06
N CYS A 22 9.00 0.45 11.80
CA CYS A 22 8.22 -0.77 11.94
C CYS A 22 6.99 -0.69 11.03
N LEU A 23 6.85 -1.64 10.12
CA LEU A 23 5.66 -1.73 9.27
C LEU A 23 4.44 -2.07 10.14
N GLN A 24 3.47 -1.15 10.18
CA GLN A 24 2.24 -1.31 10.95
C GLN A 24 1.15 -1.99 10.13
N ASP A 25 0.98 -1.55 8.88
CA ASP A 25 -0.05 -2.11 8.00
C ASP A 25 0.24 -1.83 6.52
N ARG A 26 -0.44 -2.58 5.66
CA ARG A 26 -0.37 -2.49 4.21
C ARG A 26 -1.78 -2.52 3.63
N LEU A 27 -2.15 -1.47 2.92
CA LEU A 27 -3.43 -1.37 2.22
C LEU A 27 -3.23 -1.32 0.71
N GLU A 28 -3.98 -2.15 -0.02
CA GLU A 28 -4.08 -2.06 -1.48
C GLU A 28 -5.29 -1.20 -1.85
N VAL A 29 -5.04 -0.12 -2.59
CA VAL A 29 -6.07 0.76 -3.13
C VAL A 29 -6.12 0.58 -4.64
N ARG A 30 -7.20 -0.03 -5.11
CA ARG A 30 -7.48 -0.21 -6.53
C ARG A 30 -8.22 1.00 -7.07
N ASN A 31 -8.11 1.20 -8.37
CA ASN A 31 -8.89 2.18 -9.11
C ASN A 31 -8.74 3.61 -8.55
N ALA A 32 -7.50 4.02 -8.32
CA ALA A 32 -7.18 5.41 -8.02
C ALA A 32 -6.55 6.06 -9.25
N ASP A 33 -6.93 7.31 -9.50
CA ASP A 33 -6.44 8.11 -10.62
C ASP A 33 -5.06 8.70 -10.32
N THR A 34 -4.83 9.11 -9.07
CA THR A 34 -3.55 9.67 -8.60
C THR A 34 -3.10 8.99 -7.30
N PRO A 35 -1.79 8.99 -6.98
CA PRO A 35 -1.28 8.46 -5.72
C PRO A 35 -1.85 9.18 -4.50
N GLU A 36 -2.10 10.49 -4.56
CA GLU A 36 -2.69 11.27 -3.46
C GLU A 36 -4.11 10.81 -3.16
N CYS A 37 -4.92 10.55 -4.19
CA CYS A 37 -6.26 9.96 -4.01
C CYS A 37 -6.17 8.56 -3.39
N ALA A 38 -5.15 7.78 -3.73
CA ALA A 38 -4.94 6.47 -3.13
C ALA A 38 -4.59 6.57 -1.64
N VAL A 39 -3.72 7.51 -1.27
CA VAL A 39 -3.35 7.79 0.13
C VAL A 39 -4.58 8.21 0.93
N ALA A 40 -5.35 9.22 0.49
CA ALA A 40 -6.53 9.69 1.21
C ALA A 40 -7.58 8.58 1.42
N ARG A 41 -7.72 7.67 0.46
CA ARG A 41 -8.58 6.47 0.60
C ARG A 41 -8.01 5.48 1.61
N ALA A 42 -6.70 5.26 1.61
CA ALA A 42 -6.03 4.37 2.54
C ALA A 42 -6.09 4.90 3.98
N GLU A 43 -5.88 6.20 4.20
CA GLU A 43 -5.99 6.86 5.50
C GLU A 43 -7.37 6.63 6.13
N ARG A 44 -8.45 6.99 5.42
CA ARG A 44 -9.83 6.76 5.89
C ARG A 44 -10.14 5.29 6.15
N ARG A 45 -9.55 4.39 5.36
CA ARG A 45 -9.73 2.95 5.54
C ARG A 45 -8.97 2.47 6.78
N TYR A 46 -7.77 2.98 7.02
CA TYR A 46 -6.96 2.68 8.19
C TYR A 46 -7.68 3.10 9.47
N GLU A 47 -8.21 4.32 9.52
CA GLU A 47 -9.02 4.85 10.62
C GLU A 47 -10.19 3.93 10.97
N ARG A 48 -10.95 3.49 9.96
CA ARG A 48 -12.06 2.55 10.15
C ARG A 48 -11.62 1.17 10.61
N LEU A 49 -10.52 0.65 10.08
CA LEU A 49 -10.01 -0.70 10.42
C LEU A 49 -9.48 -0.75 11.86
N LYS A 50 -8.81 0.31 12.31
CA LYS A 50 -8.29 0.39 13.68
C LYS A 50 -9.27 1.00 14.67
N ASN A 51 -10.42 1.49 14.19
CA ASN A 51 -11.42 2.23 14.97
C ASN A 51 -10.81 3.44 15.69
N VAL A 52 -10.04 4.24 14.95
CA VAL A 52 -9.32 5.42 15.45
C VAL A 52 -9.76 6.64 14.65
N SER A 53 -9.83 7.79 15.31
CA SER A 53 -10.27 9.03 14.69
C SER A 53 -9.17 9.74 13.88
N GLN A 54 -7.91 9.40 14.12
CA GLN A 54 -6.77 9.98 13.43
C GLN A 54 -5.71 8.90 13.21
N TRP A 55 -5.34 8.63 11.96
CA TRP A 55 -4.37 7.59 11.60
C TRP A 55 -2.92 7.95 11.96
N ASP A 56 -2.59 9.25 11.99
CA ASP A 56 -1.24 9.82 12.20
C ASP A 56 -0.64 9.47 13.58
N ARG A 57 -1.49 9.21 14.57
CA ARG A 57 -1.04 8.72 15.89
C ARG A 57 -0.40 7.34 15.80
N TRP A 58 -0.84 6.52 14.85
CA TRP A 58 -0.47 5.12 14.72
C TRP A 58 0.62 4.88 13.68
N ALA A 59 0.86 5.82 12.77
CA ALA A 59 1.90 5.75 11.77
C ALA A 59 2.51 7.13 11.53
N ASP A 60 3.84 7.19 11.47
CA ASP A 60 4.59 8.43 11.29
C ASP A 60 5.07 8.62 9.85
N VAL A 61 5.00 7.56 9.03
CA VAL A 61 5.45 7.56 7.64
C VAL A 61 4.47 6.74 6.80
N VAL A 62 4.11 7.30 5.63
CA VAL A 62 3.31 6.62 4.61
C VAL A 62 4.14 6.50 3.35
N GLU A 63 4.32 5.26 2.88
CA GLU A 63 4.93 4.99 1.58
C GLU A 63 3.88 4.57 0.57
N VAL A 64 4.01 5.10 -0.64
CA VAL A 64 3.12 4.82 -1.78
C VAL A 64 3.93 4.15 -2.86
N SER A 65 3.44 3.02 -3.36
CA SER A 65 4.03 2.34 -4.52
C SER A 65 2.94 1.96 -5.50
N GLU A 66 3.12 2.31 -6.77
CA GLU A 66 2.22 1.82 -7.82
C GLU A 66 2.47 0.33 -8.05
N VAL A 67 1.40 -0.47 -7.96
CA VAL A 67 1.43 -1.89 -8.27
C VAL A 67 1.22 -2.04 -9.76
N VAL A 68 2.33 -2.04 -10.50
CA VAL A 68 2.31 -2.43 -11.91
C VAL A 68 1.93 -3.91 -11.95
N ARG A 69 0.67 -4.20 -12.27
CA ARG A 69 0.28 -5.56 -12.64
C ARG A 69 1.07 -5.89 -13.89
N ARG A 70 2.14 -6.67 -13.76
CA ARG A 70 2.72 -7.37 -14.90
C ARG A 70 1.56 -8.16 -15.49
N SER A 71 1.06 -7.70 -16.62
CA SER A 71 0.16 -8.47 -17.46
C SER A 71 0.88 -9.78 -17.71
N SER A 72 0.45 -10.83 -17.02
CA SER A 72 0.78 -12.19 -17.41
C SER A 72 0.12 -12.36 -18.77
N ALA A 73 0.86 -11.98 -19.81
CA ALA A 73 0.52 -12.26 -21.19
C ALA A 73 0.28 -13.77 -21.22
N ARG A 74 -1.01 -14.14 -21.26
CA ARG A 74 -1.40 -15.50 -21.60
C ARG A 74 -0.76 -15.75 -22.95
N ARG A 75 0.37 -16.46 -22.98
CA ARG A 75 0.84 -17.09 -24.19
C ARG A 75 -0.26 -18.07 -24.58
N ARG A 76 -1.21 -17.61 -25.39
CA ARG A 76 -1.96 -18.49 -26.28
C ARG A 76 -0.90 -19.04 -27.22
N ILE A 77 -0.33 -20.17 -26.87
CA ILE A 77 0.35 -21.01 -27.85
C ILE A 77 -0.80 -21.55 -28.72
N GLY A 78 -1.14 -20.76 -29.75
CA GLY A 78 -1.92 -21.24 -30.87
C GLY A 78 -1.02 -22.15 -31.69
N GLY A 79 -0.99 -23.44 -31.35
CA GLY A 79 -0.49 -24.48 -32.24
C GLY A 79 -1.63 -24.89 -33.16
N ARG A 80 -1.68 -24.29 -34.35
CA ARG A 80 -2.57 -24.71 -35.45
C ARG A 80 -1.75 -25.40 -36.54
N ALA A 81 -2.25 -26.57 -36.93
CA ALA A 81 -2.15 -27.24 -38.22
C ALA A 81 -0.82 -27.90 -38.64
N GLY A 82 -0.99 -29.11 -39.19
CA GLY A 82 -0.02 -29.95 -39.87
C GLY A 82 -0.51 -31.39 -39.84
#